data_AF-K1RL43-F1
#
_entry.id   AF-K1RL43-F1
#
_cell.length_a   1.000
_cell.length_b   1.000
_cell.length_c   1.000
_cell.angle_alpha   90.00
_cell.angle_beta   90.00
_cell.angle_gamma   90.00
#
_symmetry.space_group_name_H-M   'P 1'
#
loop_
_entity.id
_entity.type
_entity.pdbx_description
1 polymer ?
#
loop_
_entity_poly.entity_id
_entity_poly.type
_entity_poly.pdbx_seq_one_letter_code
_entity_poly.pdbx_strand_id
1 'polypeptide(L)'
;AMGKQRWYEKISLRYTGKFNNKANAKESEIFTKETLQNMQYGFEHSIPISATYNIFNYINFGPTINYTEKWYFKKQEQVWNPVLNRIDKLDPEYGFYRLYNYNFSLQASTIIYGRYEAKKKTRKVQAIRHTITPTVSFSYAPDFSKQKYGYVKTVQSDTLGNFKTYSPFEGSIFGVPSSGQSMAINASLSQTLEMKVLSKRDTSGMKKIKLIDELRIGQVSYNFLADSMGLSNIPISLRTTVFQNFGININATLDPYRVTPQGQRINKLFFPGRVVSASTSFGYTFQSRQDNSTPAINDINSAPVDPAYANPFYDPYGQMNPALRRQYMTQAYYDFSLPWNLGFNYTVSYSASPTNNGTT
;
A
#
# COMPACT_ATOMS: atom_id res chain seq x y z
N ALA A 1 -3.56 -4.05 41.21
CA ALA A 1 -3.13 -3.11 40.16
C ALA A 1 -2.11 -3.81 39.27
N MET A 2 -2.38 -3.95 37.96
CA MET A 2 -1.38 -4.49 37.03
C MET A 2 -0.28 -3.45 36.84
N GLY A 3 0.96 -3.81 37.17
CA GLY A 3 2.12 -2.93 37.07
C GLY A 3 2.45 -2.52 35.62
N LYS A 4 3.46 -1.65 35.46
CA LYS A 4 3.94 -1.22 34.15
C LYS A 4 4.34 -2.45 33.31
N GLN A 5 3.74 -2.58 32.13
CA GLN A 5 4.00 -3.69 31.21
C GLN A 5 5.50 -3.82 30.91
N ARG A 6 6.04 -5.03 31.07
CA ARG A 6 7.47 -5.33 30.85
C ARG A 6 7.76 -5.39 29.35
N TRP A 7 9.03 -5.24 28.97
CA TRP A 7 9.42 -5.14 27.56
C TRP A 7 9.08 -6.41 26.76
N TYR A 8 9.17 -7.59 27.36
CA TYR A 8 8.88 -8.87 26.70
C TYR A 8 7.38 -9.13 26.56
N GLU A 9 6.54 -8.51 27.40
CA GLU A 9 5.08 -8.62 27.32
C GLU A 9 4.51 -7.86 26.10
N LYS A 10 5.34 -7.08 25.41
CA LYS A 10 5.02 -6.39 24.16
C LYS A 10 5.36 -7.20 22.91
N ILE A 11 6.00 -8.36 23.07
CA ILE A 11 6.34 -9.25 21.98
C ILE A 11 5.06 -10.00 21.60
N SER A 12 4.60 -9.77 20.37
CA SER A 12 3.54 -10.53 19.73
C SER A 12 4.16 -11.66 18.92
N LEU A 13 3.77 -12.89 19.26
CA LEU A 13 4.10 -14.09 18.53
C LEU A 13 2.81 -14.69 17.97
N ARG A 14 2.79 -14.96 16.67
CA ARG A 14 1.73 -15.76 16.03
C ARG A 14 2.39 -16.97 15.38
N TYR A 15 1.73 -18.11 15.46
CA TYR A 15 2.11 -19.33 14.75
C TYR A 15 1.02 -19.70 13.76
N THR A 16 1.41 -20.10 12.56
CA THR A 16 0.51 -20.66 11.55
C THR A 16 1.18 -21.86 10.91
N GLY A 17 0.56 -23.03 11.04
CA GLY A 17 0.96 -24.24 10.35
C GLY A 17 0.01 -24.52 9.19
N LYS A 18 0.56 -24.86 8.03
CA LYS A 18 -0.19 -25.35 6.88
C LYS A 18 0.32 -26.74 6.51
N PHE A 19 -0.61 -27.65 6.30
CA PHE A 19 -0.33 -28.95 5.70
C PHE A 19 -0.99 -28.98 4.33
N ASN A 20 -0.26 -29.44 3.33
CA ASN A 20 -0.81 -29.59 1.99
C ASN A 20 -0.39 -30.95 1.41
N ASN A 21 -1.32 -31.55 0.68
CA ASN A 21 -1.17 -32.83 0.02
C ASN A 21 -1.78 -32.73 -1.38
N LYS A 22 -1.01 -33.12 -2.40
CA LYS A 22 -1.40 -33.05 -3.80
C LYS A 22 -1.01 -34.34 -4.51
N ALA A 23 -1.99 -35.02 -5.09
CA ALA A 23 -1.78 -36.17 -5.97
C ALA A 23 -2.39 -35.86 -7.34
N ASN A 24 -1.70 -36.29 -8.41
CA ASN A 24 -2.23 -36.29 -9.76
C ASN A 24 -2.24 -37.75 -10.23
N ALA A 25 -3.42 -38.28 -10.56
CA ALA A 25 -3.58 -39.66 -11.04
C ALA A 25 -4.75 -39.73 -12.02
N LYS A 26 -4.74 -40.75 -12.89
CA LYS A 26 -5.95 -41.13 -13.65
C LYS A 26 -6.96 -41.77 -12.69
N GLU A 27 -8.24 -41.71 -13.02
CA GLU A 27 -9.32 -42.25 -12.18
C GLU A 27 -9.09 -43.71 -11.74
N SER A 28 -8.62 -44.56 -12.66
CA SER A 28 -8.31 -45.96 -12.40
C SER A 28 -7.09 -46.20 -11.50
N GLU A 29 -6.26 -45.17 -11.30
CA GLU A 29 -5.00 -45.23 -10.56
C GLU A 29 -5.08 -44.51 -9.21
N ILE A 30 -6.25 -43.95 -8.87
CA ILE A 30 -6.48 -43.33 -7.56
C ILE A 30 -6.32 -44.43 -6.51
N PHE A 31 -5.48 -44.19 -5.50
CA PHE A 31 -5.10 -45.14 -4.42
C PHE A 31 -4.16 -46.30 -4.79
N THR A 32 -3.56 -46.31 -5.98
CA THR A 32 -2.45 -47.23 -6.24
C THR A 32 -1.21 -46.84 -5.44
N LYS A 33 -0.33 -47.83 -5.19
CA LYS A 33 0.98 -47.59 -4.56
C LYS A 33 1.79 -46.54 -5.32
N GLU A 34 1.72 -46.55 -6.65
CA GLU A 34 2.40 -45.59 -7.52
C GLU A 34 1.88 -44.16 -7.32
N THR A 35 0.55 -43.96 -7.28
CA THR A 35 -0.06 -42.66 -6.98
C THR A 35 0.32 -42.15 -5.59
N LEU A 36 0.34 -43.02 -4.58
CA LEU A 36 0.74 -42.66 -3.21
C LEU A 36 2.24 -42.30 -3.11
N GLN A 37 3.11 -42.95 -3.89
CA GLN A 37 4.55 -42.64 -3.95
C GLN A 37 4.85 -41.34 -4.71
N ASN A 38 4.00 -41.00 -5.69
CA ASN A 38 4.10 -39.79 -6.50
C ASN A 38 3.38 -38.57 -5.89
N MET A 39 2.60 -38.79 -4.82
CA MET A 39 1.93 -37.75 -4.05
C MET A 39 2.94 -36.75 -3.46
N GLN A 40 2.68 -35.46 -3.63
CA GLN A 40 3.44 -34.38 -3.04
C GLN A 40 2.80 -33.98 -1.71
N TYR A 41 3.59 -33.92 -0.65
CA TYR A 41 3.12 -33.46 0.66
C TYR A 41 4.21 -32.70 1.39
N GLY A 42 3.80 -31.85 2.31
CA GLY A 42 4.71 -31.09 3.17
C GLY A 42 3.98 -30.32 4.24
N PHE A 43 4.77 -29.69 5.12
CA PHE A 43 4.29 -28.72 6.11
C PHE A 43 4.98 -27.37 5.90
N GLU A 44 4.26 -26.28 6.07
CA GLU A 44 4.80 -24.92 6.13
C GLU A 44 4.41 -24.30 7.49
N HIS A 45 5.42 -23.86 8.24
CA HIS A 45 5.31 -23.18 9.51
C HIS A 45 5.68 -21.71 9.30
N SER A 46 4.84 -20.80 9.76
CA SER A 46 5.07 -19.35 9.71
C SER A 46 4.95 -18.75 11.10
N ILE A 47 6.04 -18.11 11.54
CA ILE A 47 6.19 -17.51 12.87
C ILE A 47 6.60 -16.03 12.73
N PRO A 48 5.64 -15.13 12.45
CA PRO A 48 5.90 -13.71 12.57
C PRO A 48 6.00 -13.32 14.05
N ILE A 49 7.12 -12.72 14.41
CA ILE A 49 7.41 -12.15 15.71
C ILE A 49 7.54 -10.65 15.53
N SER A 50 6.78 -9.88 16.30
CA SER A 50 6.88 -8.43 16.26
C SER A 50 6.77 -7.85 17.67
N ALA A 51 7.30 -6.66 17.87
CA ALA A 51 7.09 -5.92 19.10
C ALA A 51 6.95 -4.44 18.76
N THR A 52 6.25 -3.68 19.58
CA THR A 52 6.18 -2.23 19.43
C THR A 52 6.57 -1.57 20.75
N TYR A 53 7.63 -0.78 20.70
CA TYR A 53 8.16 -0.02 21.81
C TYR A 53 7.96 1.46 21.54
N ASN A 54 7.54 2.20 22.56
CA ASN A 54 7.63 3.64 22.53
C ASN A 54 8.82 4.06 23.38
N ILE A 55 9.85 4.59 22.73
CA ILE A 55 11.10 5.04 23.34
C ILE A 55 11.00 6.55 23.54
N PHE A 56 11.32 7.00 24.76
CA PHE A 56 11.27 8.41 25.16
C PHE A 56 9.91 9.11 25.01
N ASN A 57 8.79 8.37 24.86
CA ASN A 57 7.45 8.93 24.59
C ASN A 57 7.28 9.57 23.19
N TYR A 58 8.31 9.54 22.34
CA TYR A 58 8.30 10.25 21.04
C TYR A 58 8.59 9.34 19.84
N ILE A 59 9.35 8.26 20.03
CA ILE A 59 9.79 7.40 18.94
C ILE A 59 9.12 6.03 19.09
N ASN A 60 8.29 5.67 18.13
CA ASN A 60 7.74 4.33 18.02
C ASN A 60 8.74 3.46 17.25
N PHE A 61 9.19 2.40 17.90
CA PHE A 61 10.19 1.47 17.44
C PHE A 61 9.59 0.06 17.35
N GLY A 62 9.64 -0.54 16.17
CA GLY A 62 8.98 -1.80 15.86
C GLY A 62 9.91 -2.80 15.17
N PRO A 63 10.60 -3.68 15.92
CA PRO A 63 11.27 -4.83 15.35
C PRO A 63 10.26 -5.87 14.89
N THR A 64 10.55 -6.52 13.78
CA THR A 64 9.81 -7.66 13.24
C THR A 64 10.79 -8.69 12.71
N ILE A 65 10.61 -9.95 13.08
CA ILE A 65 11.32 -11.10 12.56
C ILE A 65 10.26 -12.04 11.99
N ASN A 66 10.39 -12.41 10.73
CA ASN A 66 9.57 -13.46 10.15
C ASN A 66 10.42 -14.70 9.99
N TYR A 67 10.02 -15.80 10.61
CA TYR A 67 10.62 -17.11 10.41
C TYR A 67 9.62 -18.03 9.71
N THR A 68 10.05 -18.65 8.63
CA THR A 68 9.27 -19.64 7.89
C THR A 68 10.09 -20.92 7.81
N GLU A 69 9.47 -22.06 8.09
CA GLU A 69 10.09 -23.37 7.97
C GLU A 69 9.19 -24.31 7.19
N LYS A 70 9.80 -25.07 6.28
CA LYS A 70 9.13 -26.02 5.39
C LYS A 70 9.69 -27.40 5.66
N TRP A 71 8.82 -28.36 5.89
CA TRP A 71 9.19 -29.75 6.07
C TRP A 71 8.81 -30.55 4.84
N TYR A 72 9.80 -31.26 4.31
CA TYR A 72 9.69 -32.17 3.20
C TYR A 72 10.14 -33.56 3.62
N PHE A 73 9.53 -34.56 3.02
CA PHE A 73 9.79 -35.97 3.33
C PHE A 73 10.47 -36.73 2.18
N LYS A 74 10.80 -35.98 1.12
CA LYS A 74 11.37 -36.47 -0.12
C LYS A 74 12.23 -35.36 -0.70
N LYS A 75 13.40 -35.72 -1.21
CA LYS A 75 14.21 -34.89 -2.11
C LYS A 75 14.45 -35.65 -3.42
N GLN A 76 14.62 -34.91 -4.50
CA GLN A 76 14.89 -35.45 -5.82
C GLN A 76 16.22 -34.89 -6.33
N GLU A 77 17.24 -35.73 -6.39
CA GLU A 77 18.54 -35.33 -6.90
C GLU A 77 18.58 -35.45 -8.44
N GLN A 78 19.47 -34.68 -9.05
CA GLN A 78 19.69 -34.65 -10.50
C GLN A 78 21.11 -35.13 -10.80
N VAL A 79 21.24 -35.88 -11.88
CA VAL A 79 22.51 -36.39 -12.39
C VAL A 79 22.64 -36.11 -13.88
N TRP A 80 23.85 -35.79 -14.32
CA TRP A 80 24.14 -35.65 -15.73
C TRP A 80 24.27 -37.03 -16.38
N ASN A 81 23.52 -37.27 -17.46
CA ASN A 81 23.65 -38.47 -18.26
C ASN A 81 24.49 -38.18 -19.52
N PRO A 82 25.76 -38.62 -19.57
CA PRO A 82 26.63 -38.33 -20.70
C PRO A 82 26.24 -39.07 -21.98
N VAL A 83 25.48 -40.17 -21.89
CA VAL A 83 25.03 -40.96 -23.04
C VAL A 83 23.84 -40.28 -23.73
N LEU A 84 22.90 -39.75 -22.95
CA LEU A 84 21.69 -39.10 -23.47
C LEU A 84 21.83 -37.58 -23.60
N ASN A 85 22.99 -37.02 -23.25
CA ASN A 85 23.31 -35.59 -23.27
C ASN A 85 22.21 -34.74 -22.59
N ARG A 86 21.73 -35.18 -21.42
CA ARG A 86 20.67 -34.50 -20.66
C ARG A 86 20.81 -34.71 -19.15
N ILE A 87 20.16 -33.85 -18.37
CA ILE A 87 20.02 -34.00 -16.92
C ILE A 87 18.85 -34.93 -16.63
N ASP A 88 19.12 -36.06 -15.99
CA ASP A 88 18.11 -37.00 -15.50
C ASP A 88 17.88 -36.80 -13.99
N LYS A 89 16.69 -37.20 -13.51
CA LYS A 89 16.37 -37.22 -12.08
C LYS A 89 16.71 -38.59 -11.51
N LEU A 90 17.50 -38.63 -10.44
CA LEU A 90 17.74 -39.84 -9.66
C LEU A 90 16.49 -40.25 -8.89
N ASP A 91 16.41 -41.50 -8.45
CA ASP A 91 15.30 -41.95 -7.63
C ASP A 91 15.09 -41.07 -6.39
N PRO A 92 13.83 -40.81 -6.02
CA PRO A 92 13.50 -40.06 -4.81
C PRO A 92 14.17 -40.61 -3.55
N GLU A 93 14.89 -39.77 -2.81
CA GLU A 93 15.37 -40.11 -1.47
C GLU A 93 14.33 -39.66 -0.45
N TYR A 94 13.82 -40.62 0.33
CA TYR A 94 12.84 -40.36 1.39
C TYR A 94 13.56 -40.16 2.73
N GLY A 95 13.18 -39.11 3.44
CA GLY A 95 13.82 -38.70 4.69
C GLY A 95 13.24 -37.39 5.18
N PHE A 96 13.55 -36.96 6.39
CA PHE A 96 13.06 -35.69 6.93
C PHE A 96 14.01 -34.54 6.59
N TYR A 97 13.54 -33.59 5.79
CA TYR A 97 14.30 -32.42 5.35
C TYR A 97 13.58 -31.13 5.75
N ARG A 98 14.31 -30.22 6.38
CA ARG A 98 13.80 -28.93 6.84
C ARG A 98 14.47 -27.78 6.12
N LEU A 99 13.67 -26.92 5.51
CA LEU A 99 14.12 -25.72 4.81
C LEU A 99 13.55 -24.52 5.56
N TYR A 100 14.41 -23.69 6.12
CA TYR A 100 13.99 -22.52 6.87
C TYR A 100 14.50 -21.24 6.20
N ASN A 101 13.73 -20.18 6.34
CA ASN A 101 14.11 -18.85 5.93
C ASN A 101 13.63 -17.83 6.94
N TYR A 102 14.36 -16.73 7.02
CA TYR A 102 14.03 -15.66 7.93
C TYR A 102 14.38 -14.31 7.34
N ASN A 103 13.63 -13.29 7.75
CA ASN A 103 13.94 -11.89 7.49
C ASN A 103 13.73 -11.06 8.75
N PHE A 104 14.46 -9.97 8.82
CA PHE A 104 14.41 -9.02 9.91
C PHE A 104 14.09 -7.65 9.35
N SER A 105 13.17 -6.94 9.98
CA SER A 105 12.90 -5.54 9.70
C SER A 105 12.79 -4.76 11.00
N LEU A 106 13.27 -3.53 10.98
CA LEU A 106 13.22 -2.62 12.11
C LEU A 106 12.68 -1.28 11.65
N GLN A 107 11.53 -0.87 12.16
CA GLN A 107 10.93 0.41 11.83
C GLN A 107 11.02 1.37 13.01
N ALA A 108 11.38 2.62 12.75
CA ALA A 108 11.29 3.73 13.69
C ALA A 108 10.46 4.85 13.07
N SER A 109 9.52 5.40 13.84
CA SER A 109 8.70 6.54 13.42
C SER A 109 8.49 7.51 14.57
N THR A 110 8.31 8.79 14.26
CA THR A 110 7.96 9.82 15.23
C THR A 110 6.97 10.79 14.62
N ILE A 111 6.31 11.60 15.45
CA ILE A 111 5.44 12.67 15.00
C ILE A 111 5.98 13.98 15.57
N ILE A 112 6.39 14.86 14.67
CA ILE A 112 6.92 16.18 14.97
C ILE A 112 5.79 17.18 14.71
N TYR A 113 5.33 17.83 15.77
CA TYR A 113 4.40 18.94 15.68
C TYR A 113 5.17 20.25 15.71
N GLY A 114 4.80 21.16 14.83
CA GLY A 114 5.20 22.55 14.94
C GLY A 114 4.01 23.46 14.70
N ARG A 115 4.01 24.57 15.45
CA ARG A 115 2.90 25.50 15.52
C ARG A 115 3.46 26.90 15.55
N TYR A 116 3.01 27.71 14.61
CA TYR A 116 3.20 29.15 14.61
C TYR A 116 1.89 29.83 15.02
N GLU A 117 1.94 30.78 15.93
CA GLU A 117 0.79 31.59 16.32
C GLU A 117 1.08 33.07 16.16
N ALA A 118 0.12 33.79 15.57
CA ALA A 118 0.21 35.22 15.41
C ALA A 118 0.08 35.92 16.76
N LYS A 119 1.05 36.75 17.12
CA LYS A 119 1.03 37.53 18.37
C LYS A 119 -0.15 38.51 18.48
N LYS A 120 -0.64 39.01 17.34
CA LYS A 120 -1.76 39.96 17.27
C LYS A 120 -3.03 39.24 16.81
N LYS A 121 -4.07 39.27 17.65
CA LYS A 121 -5.40 38.68 17.37
C LYS A 121 -6.14 39.33 16.19
N THR A 122 -5.68 40.46 15.67
CA THR A 122 -6.26 41.14 14.51
C THR A 122 -5.76 40.61 13.16
N ARG A 123 -4.74 39.73 13.15
CA ARG A 123 -4.22 39.19 11.89
C ARG A 123 -5.21 38.21 11.25
N LYS A 124 -5.29 38.21 9.91
CA LYS A 124 -6.17 37.29 9.18
C LYS A 124 -5.78 35.83 9.41
N VAL A 125 -4.49 35.52 9.46
CA VAL A 125 -3.98 34.19 9.85
C VAL A 125 -3.62 34.23 11.33
N GLN A 126 -4.26 33.35 12.09
CA GLN A 126 -4.15 33.27 13.55
C GLN A 126 -3.10 32.22 13.96
N ALA A 127 -3.10 31.07 13.31
CA ALA A 127 -2.13 30.02 13.57
C ALA A 127 -1.86 29.18 12.32
N ILE A 128 -0.67 28.61 12.24
CA ILE A 128 -0.27 27.60 11.26
C ILE A 128 0.23 26.39 12.04
N ARG A 129 -0.24 25.20 11.68
CA ARG A 129 0.20 23.94 12.26
C ARG A 129 0.72 23.04 11.15
N HIS A 130 1.96 22.58 11.30
CA HIS A 130 2.48 21.46 10.52
C HIS A 130 2.64 20.23 11.42
N THR A 131 2.28 19.07 10.89
CA THR A 131 2.51 17.77 11.52
C THR A 131 3.34 16.96 10.54
N ILE A 132 4.54 16.56 10.97
CA ILE A 132 5.51 15.83 10.15
C ILE A 132 5.73 14.46 10.78
N THR A 133 5.59 13.41 10.00
CA THR A 133 5.77 12.01 10.42
C THR A 133 6.90 11.39 9.61
N PRO A 134 8.16 11.54 10.05
CA PRO A 134 9.27 10.78 9.48
C PRO A 134 9.19 9.32 9.92
N THR A 135 9.49 8.42 8.98
CA THR A 135 9.58 6.99 9.23
C THR A 135 10.83 6.44 8.55
N VAL A 136 11.64 5.70 9.29
CA VAL A 136 12.82 4.99 8.79
C VAL A 136 12.64 3.51 9.06
N SER A 137 12.93 2.65 8.10
CA SER A 137 12.94 1.20 8.29
C SER A 137 14.18 0.55 7.72
N PHE A 138 14.85 -0.26 8.53
CA PHE A 138 15.90 -1.17 8.09
C PHE A 138 15.29 -2.54 7.77
N SER A 139 15.80 -3.20 6.75
CA SER A 139 15.37 -4.55 6.36
C SER A 139 16.58 -5.38 5.95
N TYR A 140 16.58 -6.65 6.35
CA TYR A 140 17.62 -7.62 6.04
C TYR A 140 16.99 -8.99 5.77
N ALA A 141 17.42 -9.61 4.67
CA ALA A 141 17.15 -11.00 4.35
C ALA A 141 18.46 -11.68 3.89
N PRO A 142 18.85 -12.81 4.49
CA PRO A 142 19.98 -13.61 4.03
C PRO A 142 19.72 -14.24 2.66
N ASP A 143 20.80 -14.59 1.97
CA ASP A 143 20.76 -15.46 0.80
C ASP A 143 20.74 -16.94 1.22
N PHE A 144 19.60 -17.60 1.00
CA PHE A 144 19.41 -19.01 1.34
C PHE A 144 19.96 -19.98 0.28
N SER A 145 20.51 -19.48 -0.82
CA SER A 145 21.26 -20.30 -1.79
C SER A 145 22.71 -20.58 -1.35
N LYS A 146 23.18 -20.00 -0.24
CA LYS A 146 24.52 -20.30 0.27
C LYS A 146 24.64 -21.78 0.70
N GLN A 147 25.76 -22.40 0.35
CA GLN A 147 26.03 -23.83 0.60
C GLN A 147 25.79 -24.28 2.05
N LYS A 148 26.03 -23.39 3.03
CA LYS A 148 25.81 -23.64 4.46
C LYS A 148 24.37 -24.07 4.82
N TYR A 149 23.39 -23.70 3.98
CA TYR A 149 21.99 -24.08 4.19
C TYR A 149 21.67 -25.45 3.57
N GLY A 150 22.44 -25.90 2.58
CA GLY A 150 22.22 -27.18 1.90
C GLY A 150 20.98 -27.25 1.02
N TYR A 151 20.39 -26.11 0.66
CA TYR A 151 19.16 -26.06 -0.15
C TYR A 151 19.42 -26.16 -1.65
N VAL A 152 20.65 -25.90 -2.07
CA VAL A 152 21.06 -25.94 -3.47
C VAL A 152 22.22 -26.92 -3.66
N LYS A 153 22.28 -27.49 -4.85
CA LYS A 153 23.36 -28.34 -5.36
C LYS A 153 23.72 -27.92 -6.77
N THR A 154 24.91 -28.29 -7.23
CA THR A 154 25.33 -28.15 -8.61
C THR A 154 25.30 -29.51 -9.31
N VAL A 155 24.88 -29.52 -10.57
CA VAL A 155 24.93 -30.68 -11.47
C VAL A 155 25.55 -30.24 -12.78
N GLN A 156 26.32 -31.11 -13.44
CA GLN A 156 26.83 -30.85 -14.77
C GLN A 156 25.65 -30.69 -15.77
N SER A 157 25.73 -29.68 -16.64
CA SER A 157 24.67 -29.32 -17.58
C SER A 157 24.97 -29.64 -19.02
N ASP A 158 26.23 -29.91 -19.37
CA ASP A 158 26.65 -30.26 -20.73
C ASP A 158 27.93 -31.10 -20.77
N THR A 159 28.29 -31.58 -21.95
CA THR A 159 29.52 -32.33 -22.22
C THR A 159 30.80 -31.49 -22.08
N LEU A 160 30.70 -30.17 -22.03
CA LEU A 160 31.84 -29.25 -21.85
C LEU A 160 32.21 -29.06 -20.38
N GLY A 161 31.42 -29.61 -19.45
CA GLY A 161 31.68 -29.54 -18.02
C GLY A 161 31.11 -28.28 -17.36
N ASN A 162 30.17 -27.59 -18.00
CA ASN A 162 29.45 -26.50 -17.35
C ASN A 162 28.52 -27.05 -16.25
N PHE A 163 28.26 -26.24 -15.22
CA PHE A 163 27.42 -26.62 -14.09
C PHE A 163 26.17 -25.75 -14.01
N LYS A 164 25.06 -26.37 -13.64
CA LYS A 164 23.79 -25.73 -13.29
C LYS A 164 23.51 -25.92 -11.81
N THR A 165 23.13 -24.83 -11.14
CA THR A 165 22.62 -24.87 -9.77
C THR A 165 21.13 -25.21 -9.77
N TYR A 166 20.73 -26.14 -8.92
CA TYR A 166 19.35 -26.55 -8.72
C TYR A 166 19.08 -26.82 -7.23
N SER A 167 17.81 -26.96 -6.85
CA SER A 167 17.46 -27.45 -5.52
C SER A 167 16.92 -28.87 -5.61
N PRO A 168 17.37 -29.81 -4.75
CA PRO A 168 16.74 -31.12 -4.63
C PRO A 168 15.27 -31.08 -4.17
N PHE A 169 14.80 -29.91 -3.71
CA PHE A 169 13.42 -29.66 -3.27
C PHE A 169 12.64 -28.83 -4.29
N GLU A 170 13.19 -28.62 -5.49
CA GLU A 170 12.50 -27.94 -6.58
C GLU A 170 11.25 -28.74 -7.01
N GLY A 171 10.11 -28.07 -7.11
CA GLY A 171 8.83 -28.72 -7.40
C GLY A 171 8.10 -29.31 -6.19
N SER A 172 8.64 -29.19 -4.97
CA SER A 172 7.91 -29.49 -3.74
C SER A 172 6.75 -28.50 -3.51
N ILE A 173 5.74 -28.93 -2.74
CA ILE A 173 4.44 -28.25 -2.65
C ILE A 173 4.49 -26.81 -2.12
N PHE A 174 5.48 -26.46 -1.29
CA PHE A 174 5.69 -25.10 -0.79
C PHE A 174 6.90 -24.40 -1.43
N GLY A 175 7.58 -25.03 -2.39
CA GLY A 175 8.79 -24.50 -3.02
C GLY A 175 9.97 -24.30 -2.06
N VAL A 176 10.99 -23.61 -2.53
CA VAL A 176 12.24 -23.39 -1.80
C VAL A 176 12.38 -21.94 -1.34
N PRO A 177 13.11 -21.66 -0.25
CA PRO A 177 13.53 -20.30 0.08
C PRO A 177 14.15 -19.57 -1.12
N SER A 178 13.85 -18.29 -1.26
CA SER A 178 14.40 -17.47 -2.33
C SER A 178 15.91 -17.35 -2.22
N SER A 179 16.58 -17.34 -3.37
CA SER A 179 17.97 -16.93 -3.49
C SER A 179 18.09 -15.40 -3.41
N GLY A 180 19.27 -14.93 -3.02
CA GLY A 180 19.61 -13.51 -2.99
C GLY A 180 19.60 -12.92 -1.58
N GLN A 181 20.62 -12.13 -1.30
CA GLN A 181 20.72 -11.35 -0.08
C GLN A 181 20.06 -9.99 -0.33
N SER A 182 19.33 -9.46 0.65
CA SER A 182 18.82 -8.09 0.60
C SER A 182 19.17 -7.36 1.89
N MET A 183 19.67 -6.13 1.79
CA MET A 183 19.90 -5.27 2.94
C MET A 183 19.63 -3.83 2.52
N ALA A 184 18.63 -3.20 3.12
CA ALA A 184 18.24 -1.85 2.75
C ALA A 184 17.75 -1.03 3.95
N ILE A 185 18.05 0.27 3.92
CA ILE A 185 17.36 1.27 4.73
C ILE A 185 16.36 1.99 3.84
N ASN A 186 15.17 2.22 4.37
CA ASN A 186 14.12 2.95 3.72
C ASN A 186 13.76 4.15 4.58
N ALA A 187 13.60 5.32 3.98
CA ALA A 187 13.10 6.51 4.66
C ALA A 187 11.87 7.03 3.94
N SER A 188 10.92 7.58 4.69
CA SER A 188 9.75 8.27 4.16
C SER A 188 9.35 9.39 5.10
N LEU A 189 8.66 10.38 4.54
CA LEU A 189 8.18 11.54 5.27
C LEU A 189 6.76 11.82 4.83
N SER A 190 5.83 11.92 5.78
CA SER A 190 4.50 12.50 5.52
C SER A 190 4.37 13.81 6.28
N GLN A 191 3.75 14.81 5.66
CA GLN A 191 3.49 16.11 6.25
C GLN A 191 2.05 16.52 5.98
N THR A 192 1.39 17.07 6.98
CA THR A 192 0.13 17.82 6.81
C THR A 192 0.33 19.27 7.22
N LEU A 193 -0.35 20.21 6.57
CA LEU A 193 -0.27 21.65 6.86
C LEU A 193 -1.67 22.24 6.96
N GLU A 194 -1.98 22.84 8.10
CA GLU A 194 -3.26 23.46 8.38
C GLU A 194 -3.07 24.88 8.90
N MET A 195 -4.04 25.75 8.62
CA MET A 195 -4.07 27.11 9.17
C MET A 195 -5.42 27.41 9.82
N LYS A 196 -5.39 28.31 10.80
CA LYS A 196 -6.59 28.96 11.35
C LYS A 196 -6.61 30.41 10.87
N VAL A 197 -7.74 30.83 10.31
CA VAL A 197 -7.97 32.20 9.86
C VAL A 197 -9.14 32.83 10.60
N LEU A 198 -9.12 34.14 10.78
CA LEU A 198 -10.24 34.89 11.36
C LEU A 198 -11.45 34.83 10.41
N SER A 199 -12.63 34.52 10.94
CA SER A 199 -13.87 34.42 10.16
C SER A 199 -15.01 35.16 10.86
N LYS A 200 -15.64 36.11 10.16
CA LYS A 200 -16.81 36.84 10.69
C LYS A 200 -18.13 36.07 10.57
N ARG A 201 -18.14 34.96 9.80
CA ARG A 201 -19.35 34.16 9.52
C ARG A 201 -19.47 32.92 10.42
N ASP A 202 -18.42 32.59 11.15
CA ASP A 202 -18.34 31.39 11.98
C ASP A 202 -18.65 31.77 13.44
N THR A 203 -19.49 31.00 14.13
CA THR A 203 -19.85 31.20 15.54
C THR A 203 -18.62 31.19 16.46
N SER A 204 -17.54 30.53 16.05
CA SER A 204 -16.26 30.52 16.79
C SER A 204 -15.34 31.71 16.49
N GLY A 205 -15.69 32.57 15.53
CA GLY A 205 -14.85 33.68 15.06
C GLY A 205 -13.60 33.26 14.26
N MET A 206 -13.36 31.96 14.08
CA MET A 206 -12.20 31.42 13.38
C MET A 206 -12.56 30.22 12.50
N LYS A 207 -12.00 30.17 11.28
CA LYS A 207 -12.17 29.06 10.35
C LYS A 207 -10.86 28.28 10.20
N LYS A 208 -10.92 26.96 10.31
CA LYS A 208 -9.79 26.06 10.03
C LYS A 208 -9.76 25.71 8.54
N ILE A 209 -8.59 25.81 7.91
CA ILE A 209 -8.37 25.53 6.48
C ILE A 209 -7.16 24.58 6.37
N LYS A 210 -7.32 23.48 5.63
CA LYS A 210 -6.20 22.61 5.26
C LYS A 210 -5.51 23.22 4.04
N LEU A 211 -4.21 23.49 4.14
CA LEU A 211 -3.40 24.00 3.03
C LEU A 211 -2.77 22.85 2.24
N ILE A 212 -2.33 21.83 2.97
CA ILE A 212 -1.81 20.59 2.42
C ILE A 212 -2.49 19.48 3.19
N ASP A 213 -3.30 18.68 2.49
CA ASP A 213 -3.90 17.49 3.09
C ASP A 213 -2.83 16.46 3.40
N GLU A 214 -1.90 16.26 2.45
CA GLU A 214 -0.73 15.43 2.64
C GLU A 214 0.37 15.77 1.62
N LEU A 215 1.58 16.07 2.08
CA LEU A 215 2.81 16.00 1.31
C LEU A 215 3.57 14.77 1.78
N ARG A 216 3.77 13.81 0.91
CA ARG A 216 4.51 12.58 1.18
C ARG A 216 5.73 12.52 0.28
N ILE A 217 6.91 12.50 0.89
CA ILE A 217 8.10 11.93 0.26
C ILE A 217 8.01 10.45 0.56
N GLY A 218 7.70 9.66 -0.47
CA GLY A 218 7.50 8.22 -0.36
C GLY A 218 8.79 7.49 0.01
N GLN A 219 8.78 6.17 -0.15
CA GLN A 219 9.89 5.34 0.28
C GLN A 219 11.14 5.61 -0.56
N VAL A 220 12.15 6.23 0.05
CA VAL A 220 13.50 6.34 -0.48
C VAL A 220 14.31 5.18 0.10
N SER A 221 14.70 4.24 -0.75
CA SER A 221 15.46 3.04 -0.36
C SER A 221 16.94 3.24 -0.65
N TYR A 222 17.80 2.78 0.25
CA TYR A 222 19.23 2.65 0.02
C TYR A 222 19.63 1.19 0.19
N ASN A 223 20.05 0.56 -0.90
CA ASN A 223 20.52 -0.83 -0.94
C ASN A 223 22.02 -0.89 -0.59
N PHE A 224 22.35 -1.56 0.52
CA PHE A 224 23.73 -1.74 0.98
C PHE A 224 24.52 -2.77 0.17
N LEU A 225 23.84 -3.59 -0.62
CA LEU A 225 24.48 -4.67 -1.40
C LEU A 225 24.74 -4.27 -2.84
N ALA A 226 24.35 -3.07 -3.26
CA ALA A 226 24.61 -2.59 -4.61
C ALA A 226 26.04 -2.05 -4.72
N ASP A 227 26.79 -2.48 -5.75
CA ASP A 227 28.15 -2.01 -6.00
C ASP A 227 28.21 -0.51 -6.35
N SER A 228 27.13 0.02 -6.92
CA SER A 228 26.94 1.45 -7.19
C SER A 228 25.46 1.81 -7.28
N MET A 229 25.15 3.12 -7.20
CA MET A 229 23.79 3.64 -7.33
C MET A 229 22.76 3.00 -6.38
N GLY A 230 23.15 2.78 -5.13
CA GLY A 230 22.31 2.11 -4.13
C GLY A 230 21.04 2.88 -3.71
N LEU A 231 20.95 4.19 -3.99
CA LEU A 231 19.77 5.01 -3.66
C LEU A 231 18.67 4.80 -4.72
N SER A 232 17.42 4.63 -4.29
CA SER A 232 16.29 4.55 -5.20
C SER A 232 15.89 5.92 -5.72
N ASN A 233 15.01 5.94 -6.72
CA ASN A 233 14.28 7.15 -7.05
C ASN A 233 13.43 7.61 -5.85
N ILE A 234 13.15 8.91 -5.79
CA ILE A 234 12.43 9.58 -4.72
C ILE A 234 11.02 9.90 -5.22
N PRO A 235 10.01 9.08 -4.87
CA PRO A 235 8.63 9.42 -5.16
C PRO A 235 8.15 10.53 -4.22
N ILE A 236 7.46 11.52 -4.76
CA ILE A 236 6.85 12.64 -4.05
C ILE A 236 5.38 12.68 -4.45
N SER A 237 4.49 12.78 -3.48
CA SER A 237 3.06 12.99 -3.71
C SER A 237 2.54 14.12 -2.85
N LEU A 238 1.86 15.08 -3.45
CA LEU A 238 1.22 16.20 -2.78
C LEU A 238 -0.29 16.16 -3.07
N ARG A 239 -1.09 16.19 -2.02
CA ARG A 239 -2.54 16.34 -2.07
C ARG A 239 -2.94 17.61 -1.33
N THR A 240 -3.76 18.42 -1.97
CA THR A 240 -4.34 19.62 -1.35
C THR A 240 -5.77 19.82 -1.81
N THR A 241 -6.62 20.23 -0.87
CA THR A 241 -8.00 20.63 -1.10
C THR A 241 -8.08 22.12 -0.84
N VAL A 242 -8.07 22.93 -1.89
CA VAL A 242 -8.01 24.42 -1.78
C VAL A 242 -9.36 24.99 -1.35
N PHE A 243 -10.45 24.44 -1.88
CA PHE A 243 -11.83 24.75 -1.53
C PHE A 243 -12.58 23.44 -1.27
N GLN A 244 -13.74 23.48 -0.61
CA GLN A 244 -14.51 22.28 -0.22
C GLN A 244 -14.68 21.27 -1.35
N ASN A 245 -14.72 21.74 -2.61
CA ASN A 245 -14.98 20.91 -3.76
C ASN A 245 -13.85 20.96 -4.82
N PHE A 246 -12.66 21.50 -4.50
CA PHE A 246 -11.53 21.53 -5.44
C PHE A 246 -10.30 20.83 -4.85
N GLY A 247 -9.95 19.68 -5.44
CA GLY A 247 -8.78 18.88 -5.07
C GLY A 247 -7.71 18.95 -6.15
N ILE A 248 -6.45 19.05 -5.72
CA ILE A 248 -5.27 18.92 -6.57
C ILE A 248 -4.45 17.74 -6.02
N ASN A 249 -4.01 16.87 -6.91
CA ASN A 249 -3.07 15.80 -6.61
C ASN A 249 -1.87 15.87 -7.56
N ILE A 250 -0.67 15.98 -7.02
CA ILE A 250 0.58 16.00 -7.78
C ILE A 250 1.38 14.79 -7.34
N ASN A 251 1.85 13.97 -8.27
CA ASN A 251 2.82 12.91 -8.04
C ASN A 251 4.05 13.19 -8.90
N ALA A 252 5.24 12.99 -8.37
CA ALA A 252 6.48 13.11 -9.11
C ALA A 252 7.45 12.03 -8.66
N THR A 253 8.33 11.60 -9.56
CA THR A 253 9.43 10.70 -9.23
C THR A 253 10.73 11.37 -9.64
N LEU A 254 11.63 11.57 -8.67
CA LEU A 254 12.94 12.16 -8.90
C LEU A 254 14.01 11.07 -8.94
N ASP A 255 14.88 11.07 -9.94
CA ASP A 255 16.10 10.27 -9.94
C ASP A 255 17.23 11.11 -9.33
N PRO A 256 17.81 10.70 -8.19
CA PRO A 256 18.85 11.47 -7.54
C PRO A 256 20.20 11.40 -8.27
N TYR A 257 20.33 10.59 -9.33
CA TYR A 257 21.57 10.43 -10.08
C TYR A 257 21.62 11.31 -11.33
N ARG A 258 22.82 11.79 -11.64
CA ARG A 258 23.11 12.46 -12.91
C ARG A 258 23.11 11.45 -14.07
N VAL A 259 22.95 11.99 -15.27
CA VAL A 259 22.94 11.25 -16.52
C VAL A 259 23.99 11.85 -17.46
N THR A 260 24.72 11.02 -18.21
CA THR A 260 25.63 11.48 -19.27
C THR A 260 24.85 12.08 -20.45
N PRO A 261 25.51 12.82 -21.36
CA PRO A 261 24.89 13.24 -22.62
C PRO A 261 24.31 12.08 -23.45
N GLN A 262 24.85 10.86 -23.28
CA GLN A 262 24.38 9.63 -23.92
C GLN A 262 23.21 8.95 -23.19
N GLY A 263 22.68 9.55 -22.12
CA GLY A 263 21.54 9.00 -21.39
C GLY A 263 21.89 7.95 -20.33
N GLN A 264 23.17 7.73 -20.01
CA GLN A 264 23.57 6.74 -19.00
C GLN A 264 23.61 7.33 -17.59
N ARG A 265 23.00 6.65 -16.62
CA ARG A 265 23.07 7.06 -15.20
C ARG A 265 24.51 6.93 -14.72
N ILE A 266 24.97 7.92 -13.96
CA ILE A 266 26.28 7.91 -13.31
C ILE A 266 26.11 8.02 -11.80
N ASN A 267 27.03 7.42 -11.05
CA ASN A 267 27.03 7.44 -9.59
C ASN A 267 27.46 8.82 -9.02
N LYS A 268 26.78 9.89 -9.43
CA LYS A 268 26.93 11.24 -8.93
C LYS A 268 25.57 11.78 -8.52
N LEU A 269 25.40 12.00 -7.23
CA LEU A 269 24.15 12.53 -6.67
C LEU A 269 23.94 13.99 -7.06
N PHE A 270 22.68 14.34 -7.32
CA PHE A 270 22.20 15.68 -7.59
C PHE A 270 20.84 15.84 -6.91
N PHE A 271 20.75 16.71 -5.90
CA PHE A 271 19.51 16.96 -5.17
C PHE A 271 18.82 18.25 -5.66
N PRO A 272 17.47 18.28 -5.75
CA PRO A 272 16.53 17.23 -5.32
C PRO A 272 16.39 16.04 -6.29
N GLY A 273 17.03 16.09 -7.46
CA GLY A 273 17.01 15.03 -8.47
C GLY A 273 16.39 15.48 -9.79
N ARG A 274 16.58 14.67 -10.83
CA ARG A 274 15.95 14.87 -12.14
C ARG A 274 14.53 14.31 -12.10
N VAL A 275 13.54 15.07 -12.57
CA VAL A 275 12.17 14.57 -12.70
C VAL A 275 12.12 13.50 -13.81
N VAL A 276 11.85 12.25 -13.43
CA VAL A 276 11.65 11.12 -14.35
C VAL A 276 10.20 11.03 -14.77
N SER A 277 9.29 11.31 -13.84
CA SER A 277 7.87 11.40 -14.13
C SER A 277 7.22 12.42 -13.22
N ALA A 278 6.17 13.06 -13.71
CA ALA A 278 5.29 13.92 -12.93
C ALA A 278 3.87 13.78 -13.46
N SER A 279 2.88 13.75 -12.58
CA SER A 279 1.48 13.78 -12.95
C SER A 279 0.75 14.75 -12.03
N THR A 280 -0.07 15.63 -12.59
CA THR A 280 -0.92 16.52 -11.84
C THR A 280 -2.36 16.27 -12.25
N SER A 281 -3.21 15.90 -11.28
CA SER A 281 -4.64 15.81 -11.47
C SER A 281 -5.38 16.88 -10.68
N PHE A 282 -6.46 17.36 -11.28
CA PHE A 282 -7.35 18.39 -10.77
C PHE A 282 -8.76 17.81 -10.76
N GLY A 283 -9.45 17.91 -9.65
CA GLY A 283 -10.84 17.50 -9.50
C GLY A 283 -11.67 18.64 -8.95
N TYR A 284 -12.77 19.00 -9.62
CA TYR A 284 -13.76 19.93 -9.09
C TYR A 284 -15.15 19.30 -9.10
N THR A 285 -15.87 19.38 -7.98
CA THR A 285 -17.24 18.86 -7.85
C THR A 285 -18.23 20.01 -7.67
N PHE A 286 -19.00 20.32 -8.70
CA PHE A 286 -20.12 21.24 -8.60
C PHE A 286 -21.29 20.51 -7.94
N GLN A 287 -21.89 21.10 -6.91
CA GLN A 287 -23.06 20.57 -6.23
C GLN A 287 -24.12 21.67 -6.20
N SER A 288 -25.35 21.31 -6.55
CA SER A 288 -26.50 22.21 -6.37
C SER A 288 -26.64 22.60 -4.90
N ARG A 289 -27.00 23.86 -4.64
CA ARG A 289 -27.47 24.24 -3.29
C ARG A 289 -28.81 23.59 -3.04
N GLN A 290 -28.94 22.94 -1.89
CA GLN A 290 -30.21 22.42 -1.41
C GLN A 290 -30.79 23.47 -0.46
N ASP A 291 -31.62 24.38 -0.98
CA ASP A 291 -32.27 25.43 -0.20
C ASP A 291 -33.52 24.84 0.47
N ASN A 292 -33.37 24.35 1.71
CA ASN A 292 -34.48 23.82 2.52
C ASN A 292 -35.28 24.92 3.24
N SER A 293 -35.30 26.16 2.74
CA SER A 293 -35.92 27.29 3.47
C SER A 293 -37.44 27.27 3.47
N THR A 294 -38.07 26.50 2.58
CA THR A 294 -39.53 26.31 2.53
C THR A 294 -39.84 24.85 2.23
N PRO A 295 -40.59 24.13 3.09
CA PRO A 295 -40.98 22.76 2.80
C PRO A 295 -41.89 22.74 1.57
N ALA A 296 -41.41 22.11 0.51
CA ALA A 296 -42.17 21.91 -0.70
C ALA A 296 -43.17 20.75 -0.51
N ILE A 297 -44.30 20.80 -1.21
CA ILE A 297 -45.36 19.79 -1.06
C ILE A 297 -44.93 18.37 -1.49
N ASN A 298 -43.83 18.26 -2.23
CA ASN A 298 -43.19 17.01 -2.65
C ASN A 298 -42.01 16.56 -1.77
N ASP A 299 -41.71 17.25 -0.66
CA ASP A 299 -40.61 16.88 0.24
C ASP A 299 -41.01 15.75 1.21
N ILE A 300 -40.79 14.51 0.78
CA ILE A 300 -41.14 13.28 1.51
C ILE A 300 -40.27 13.10 2.79
N ASN A 301 -39.16 13.84 2.92
CA ASN A 301 -38.18 13.63 3.99
C ASN A 301 -38.29 14.63 5.15
N SER A 302 -39.04 15.74 5.00
CA SER A 302 -39.14 16.77 6.04
C SER A 302 -40.35 16.65 6.98
N ALA A 303 -41.23 15.66 6.78
CA ALA A 303 -42.38 15.41 7.64
C ALA A 303 -42.48 13.93 8.03
N PRO A 304 -42.52 13.57 9.34
CA PRO A 304 -42.83 12.22 9.81
C PRO A 304 -44.35 11.98 9.74
N VAL A 305 -44.92 12.19 8.56
CA VAL A 305 -46.36 12.18 8.35
C VAL A 305 -46.64 11.25 7.18
N ASP A 306 -47.44 10.22 7.45
CA ASP A 306 -47.99 9.30 6.45
C ASP A 306 -48.41 10.07 5.18
N PRO A 307 -48.06 9.62 3.96
CA PRO A 307 -48.38 10.27 2.69
C PRO A 307 -49.86 10.70 2.55
N ALA A 308 -50.78 10.03 3.25
CA ALA A 308 -52.19 10.37 3.31
C ALA A 308 -52.50 11.71 4.01
N TYR A 309 -51.63 12.18 4.92
CA TYR A 309 -51.78 13.43 5.67
C TYR A 309 -50.76 14.52 5.26
N ALA A 310 -49.74 14.16 4.48
CA ALA A 310 -48.76 15.12 3.93
C ALA A 310 -49.30 15.88 2.71
N ASN A 311 -50.30 15.34 2.02
CA ASN A 311 -50.91 15.97 0.85
C ASN A 311 -52.19 16.72 1.24
N PRO A 312 -52.18 18.07 1.32
CA PRO A 312 -53.37 18.87 1.63
C PRO A 312 -54.49 18.76 0.57
N PHE A 313 -54.26 17.99 -0.50
CA PHE A 313 -55.21 17.71 -1.59
C PHE A 313 -55.64 16.25 -1.65
N TYR A 314 -55.32 15.45 -0.63
CA TYR A 314 -55.82 14.08 -0.50
C TYR A 314 -57.29 14.12 -0.04
N ASP A 315 -58.18 13.84 -0.98
CA ASP A 315 -59.62 13.75 -0.75
C ASP A 315 -60.06 12.31 -1.04
N PRO A 316 -60.05 11.43 -0.02
CA PRO A 316 -60.43 10.03 -0.18
C PRO A 316 -61.92 9.83 -0.48
N TYR A 317 -62.74 10.89 -0.34
CA TYR A 317 -64.20 10.84 -0.50
C TYR A 317 -64.73 11.65 -1.69
N GLY A 318 -63.86 12.34 -2.43
CA GLY A 318 -64.18 13.05 -3.67
C GLY A 318 -65.13 14.25 -3.52
N GLN A 319 -65.25 14.82 -2.31
CA GLN A 319 -66.19 15.91 -2.02
C GLN A 319 -65.64 17.31 -2.33
N MET A 320 -64.34 17.43 -2.62
CA MET A 320 -63.72 18.72 -2.89
C MET A 320 -64.01 19.18 -4.33
N ASN A 321 -64.62 20.35 -4.48
CA ASN A 321 -64.90 20.94 -5.78
C ASN A 321 -63.61 21.03 -6.62
N PRO A 322 -63.59 20.49 -7.86
CA PRO A 322 -62.41 20.47 -8.71
C PRO A 322 -61.77 21.85 -8.95
N ALA A 323 -62.56 22.92 -8.98
CA ALA A 323 -62.07 24.28 -9.17
C ALA A 323 -61.32 24.82 -7.93
N LEU A 324 -61.85 24.55 -6.73
CA LEU A 324 -61.20 24.89 -5.45
C LEU A 324 -59.92 24.09 -5.27
N ARG A 325 -59.93 22.80 -5.61
CA ARG A 325 -58.73 21.96 -5.58
C ARG A 325 -57.61 22.53 -6.46
N ARG A 326 -57.94 22.98 -7.68
CA ARG A 326 -56.98 23.64 -8.57
C ARG A 326 -56.45 24.94 -7.97
N GLN A 327 -57.30 25.77 -7.37
CA GLN A 327 -56.88 27.02 -6.72
C GLN A 327 -55.94 26.80 -5.54
N TYR A 328 -56.18 25.78 -4.72
CA TYR A 328 -55.27 25.47 -3.61
C TYR A 328 -53.96 24.84 -4.10
N MET A 329 -54.00 23.96 -5.12
CA MET A 329 -52.81 23.42 -5.77
C MET A 329 -51.97 24.49 -6.47
N THR A 330 -52.58 25.58 -6.96
CA THR A 330 -51.83 26.72 -7.54
C THR A 330 -51.17 27.61 -6.50
N GLN A 331 -51.63 27.58 -5.23
CA GLN A 331 -51.00 28.31 -4.11
C GLN A 331 -49.91 27.50 -3.41
N ALA A 332 -49.89 26.18 -3.67
CA ALA A 332 -48.93 25.24 -3.16
C ALA A 332 -47.59 25.34 -3.89
N TYR A 333 -46.51 25.58 -3.13
CA TYR A 333 -45.16 25.62 -3.68
C TYR A 333 -44.66 24.19 -3.97
N TYR A 334 -44.42 23.91 -5.24
CA TYR A 334 -43.76 22.69 -5.70
C TYR A 334 -42.30 23.01 -5.99
N ASP A 335 -41.37 22.36 -5.29
CA ASP A 335 -39.95 22.58 -5.52
C ASP A 335 -39.45 21.62 -6.61
N PHE A 336 -38.98 22.22 -7.70
CA PHE A 336 -38.36 21.52 -8.84
C PHE A 336 -36.83 21.54 -8.75
N SER A 337 -36.25 21.90 -7.60
CA SER A 337 -34.82 21.89 -7.37
C SER A 337 -34.31 20.44 -7.30
N LEU A 338 -34.00 19.88 -8.47
CA LEU A 338 -33.38 18.56 -8.58
C LEU A 338 -31.92 18.67 -8.11
N PRO A 339 -31.51 17.94 -7.05
CA PRO A 339 -30.13 17.98 -6.61
C PRO A 339 -29.25 17.38 -7.70
N TRP A 340 -28.26 18.14 -8.14
CA TRP A 340 -27.33 17.72 -9.19
C TRP A 340 -25.89 17.83 -8.72
N ASN A 341 -25.06 16.93 -9.24
CA ASN A 341 -23.63 16.90 -9.01
C ASN A 341 -22.93 16.75 -10.37
N LEU A 342 -22.04 17.69 -10.68
CA LEU A 342 -21.18 17.64 -11.85
C LEU A 342 -19.72 17.57 -11.40
N GLY A 343 -19.05 16.46 -11.71
CA GLY A 343 -17.63 16.28 -11.46
C GLY A 343 -16.79 16.58 -12.69
N PHE A 344 -15.82 17.48 -12.57
CA PHE A 344 -14.78 17.71 -13.57
C PHE A 344 -13.47 17.13 -13.06
N ASN A 345 -12.80 16.28 -13.87
CA ASN A 345 -11.48 15.76 -13.56
C ASN A 345 -10.55 15.93 -14.76
N TYR A 346 -9.35 16.44 -14.52
CA TYR A 346 -8.33 16.63 -15.56
C TYR A 346 -6.97 16.16 -15.05
N THR A 347 -6.23 15.42 -15.86
CA THR A 347 -4.92 14.88 -15.49
C THR A 347 -3.90 15.21 -16.57
N VAL A 348 -2.77 15.78 -16.16
CA VAL A 348 -1.60 16.02 -17.01
C VAL A 348 -0.48 15.10 -16.52
N SER A 349 0.15 14.37 -17.43
CA SER A 349 1.26 13.48 -17.11
C SER A 349 2.48 13.81 -17.96
N TYR A 350 3.65 13.68 -17.36
CA TYR A 350 4.97 13.87 -17.93
C TYR A 350 5.81 12.64 -17.58
N SER A 351 6.55 12.13 -18.57
CA SER A 351 7.55 11.09 -18.39
C SER A 351 8.78 11.41 -19.22
N ALA A 352 9.96 11.11 -18.68
CA ALA A 352 11.24 11.39 -19.31
C ALA A 352 12.17 10.18 -19.20
N SER A 353 12.41 9.54 -20.33
CA SER A 353 13.44 8.54 -20.50
C SER A 353 14.73 9.20 -20.99
N PRO A 354 15.91 8.86 -20.45
CA PRO A 354 17.16 9.27 -21.05
C PRO A 354 17.25 8.71 -22.47
N THR A 355 17.30 9.58 -23.48
CA THR A 355 17.55 9.18 -24.87
C THR A 355 19.02 9.34 -25.18
N ASN A 356 19.60 8.34 -25.85
CA ASN A 356 20.94 8.45 -26.40
C ASN A 356 20.86 9.35 -27.64
N ASN A 357 21.44 10.55 -27.57
CA ASN A 357 21.43 11.51 -28.69
C ASN A 357 22.44 11.17 -29.80
N GLY A 358 22.94 9.93 -29.86
CA GLY A 358 23.62 9.37 -31.05
C GLY A 358 24.88 10.11 -31.50
N THR A 359 25.45 11.00 -30.68
CA THR A 359 26.71 11.67 -30.99
C THR A 359 27.85 10.83 -30.43
N THR A 360 28.43 10.04 -31.33
CA THR A 360 29.69 9.28 -31.20
C THR A 360 30.84 10.17 -30.78
#